data_AF-A0A2Z6CTQ3-F1
#
_entry.id   AF-A0A2Z6CTQ3-F1
#
_cell.length_a   1.000
_cell.length_b   1.000
_cell.length_c   1.000
_cell.angle_alpha   90.00
_cell.angle_beta   90.00
_cell.angle_gamma   90.00
#
_symmetry.space_group_name_H-M   'P 1'
#
loop_
_entity.id
_entity.type
_entity.pdbx_description
1 polymer ?
#
loop_
_entity_poly.entity_id
_entity_poly.type
_entity_poly.pdbx_seq_one_letter_code
_entity_poly.pdbx_strand_id
1 'polypeptide(L)'
;MGVAVGINRYDYLQQLNYAKRDAELIQQFLRTEAGFERIFFFTDDSPDIGGKSTRPTRANLRRVFLELFNQPFMGAGDNFWFFFSGQGIRHAERDYLMPLDGNPADIEETAIPINFVTERLRCCGADNVVLILDACRNQSEKSGEGIGRQTAEEARQQGVISIFSCSPQEYSYEIEALQQGAFTTALLEGLGIQGKCATVERLNQYLNLRVPEIVRQHKNARQTPYIIAEPVNKSHLILVPRYATLADVSTPEQLEAELRKRLAS
;
A
#
# COMPACT_ATOMS: atom_id res chain seq x y z
N MET A 1 -8.45 -7.36 7.37
CA MET A 1 -8.23 -8.17 6.13
C MET A 1 -7.40 -7.35 5.17
N GLY A 2 -6.72 -7.97 4.20
CA GLY A 2 -5.97 -7.19 3.23
C GLY A 2 -5.72 -7.85 1.89
N VAL A 3 -5.12 -7.08 0.99
CA VAL A 3 -4.61 -7.50 -0.32
C VAL A 3 -3.17 -7.05 -0.41
N ALA A 4 -2.26 -7.93 -0.83
CA ALA A 4 -0.88 -7.60 -1.12
C ALA A 4 -0.52 -8.07 -2.53
N VAL A 5 -0.02 -7.15 -3.34
CA VAL A 5 0.37 -7.38 -4.74
C VAL A 5 1.84 -7.00 -4.91
N GLY A 6 2.63 -7.88 -5.51
CA GLY A 6 4.04 -7.63 -5.80
C GLY A 6 4.41 -8.21 -7.16
N ILE A 7 4.89 -7.37 -8.07
CA ILE A 7 5.11 -7.77 -9.48
C ILE A 7 6.55 -7.47 -9.89
N ASN A 8 7.33 -8.52 -10.17
CA ASN A 8 8.69 -8.38 -10.69
C ASN A 8 8.73 -8.49 -12.21
N ARG A 9 7.96 -9.40 -12.79
CA ARG A 9 8.09 -9.82 -14.19
C ARG A 9 6.97 -9.24 -15.02
N TYR A 10 7.27 -8.17 -15.75
CA TYR A 10 6.35 -7.55 -16.69
C TYR A 10 6.61 -8.03 -18.12
N ASP A 11 5.55 -8.13 -18.90
CA ASP A 11 5.63 -8.52 -20.31
C ASP A 11 6.12 -7.37 -21.20
N TYR A 12 5.76 -6.12 -20.86
CA TYR A 12 6.02 -4.93 -21.68
C TYR A 12 6.77 -3.79 -20.95
N LEU A 13 7.12 -3.99 -19.68
CA LEU A 13 7.78 -2.97 -18.84
C LEU A 13 9.11 -3.49 -18.30
N GLN A 14 9.91 -2.58 -17.75
CA GLN A 14 11.14 -2.95 -17.05
C GLN A 14 10.82 -3.83 -15.83
N GLN A 15 11.57 -4.94 -15.71
CA GLN A 15 11.46 -5.85 -14.58
C GLN A 15 11.97 -5.21 -13.28
N LEU A 16 11.39 -5.66 -12.17
CA LEU A 16 11.82 -5.32 -10.81
C LEU A 16 12.40 -6.57 -10.13
N ASN A 17 13.18 -6.38 -9.07
CA ASN A 17 13.89 -7.47 -8.40
C ASN A 17 13.21 -7.91 -7.10
N TYR A 18 12.58 -6.99 -6.37
CA TYR A 18 12.15 -7.16 -5.00
C TYR A 18 10.69 -6.77 -4.74
N ALA A 19 9.95 -6.29 -5.72
CA ALA A 19 8.53 -5.99 -5.55
C ALA A 19 7.70 -7.21 -5.06
N LYS A 20 8.00 -8.40 -5.59
CA LYS A 20 7.47 -9.66 -5.06
C LYS A 20 7.86 -9.86 -3.59
N ARG A 21 9.14 -9.67 -3.25
CA ARG A 21 9.68 -9.87 -1.90
C ARG A 21 9.06 -8.89 -0.90
N ASP A 22 8.88 -7.64 -1.29
CA ASP A 22 8.18 -6.62 -0.51
C ASP A 22 6.78 -7.08 -0.14
N ALA A 23 6.02 -7.56 -1.13
CA ALA A 23 4.66 -8.06 -0.90
C ALA A 23 4.63 -9.30 0.00
N GLU A 24 5.60 -10.23 -0.12
CA GLU A 24 5.74 -11.38 0.78
C GLU A 24 5.94 -10.95 2.24
N LEU A 25 6.85 -10.00 2.47
CA LEU A 25 7.17 -9.49 3.80
C LEU A 25 5.98 -8.73 4.41
N ILE A 26 5.27 -7.94 3.60
CA ILE A 26 4.04 -7.27 4.03
C ILE A 26 2.94 -8.31 4.34
N GLN A 27 2.77 -9.34 3.52
CA GLN A 27 1.82 -10.42 3.81
C GLN A 27 2.15 -11.10 5.15
N GLN A 28 3.43 -11.38 5.39
CA GLN A 28 3.88 -11.97 6.65
C GLN A 28 3.58 -11.04 7.83
N PHE A 29 3.95 -9.76 7.74
CA PHE A 29 3.66 -8.75 8.76
C PHE A 29 2.16 -8.65 9.05
N LEU A 30 1.31 -8.56 8.02
CA LEU A 30 -0.13 -8.47 8.19
C LEU A 30 -0.68 -9.67 8.96
N ARG A 31 -0.16 -10.88 8.69
CA ARG A 31 -0.57 -12.11 9.37
C ARG A 31 -0.08 -12.16 10.82
N THR A 32 1.20 -11.88 11.07
CA THR A 32 1.84 -12.13 12.37
C THR A 32 1.76 -10.95 13.32
N GLU A 33 1.81 -9.72 12.78
CA GLU A 33 1.89 -8.48 13.55
C GLU A 33 0.57 -7.71 13.58
N ALA A 34 -0.07 -7.54 12.42
CA ALA A 34 -1.36 -6.85 12.35
C ALA A 34 -2.56 -7.76 12.70
N GLY A 35 -2.36 -9.09 12.75
CA GLY A 35 -3.39 -10.06 13.14
C GLY A 35 -4.48 -10.27 12.08
N PHE A 36 -4.18 -10.08 10.80
CA PHE A 36 -5.16 -10.21 9.73
C PHE A 36 -5.44 -11.69 9.44
N GLU A 37 -6.71 -12.08 9.56
CA GLU A 37 -7.15 -13.46 9.32
C GLU A 37 -7.11 -13.87 7.84
N ARG A 38 -7.39 -12.93 6.94
CA ARG A 38 -7.43 -13.16 5.49
C ARG A 38 -6.68 -12.09 4.74
N ILE A 39 -5.72 -12.54 3.93
CA ILE A 39 -4.86 -11.72 3.06
C ILE A 39 -4.87 -12.35 1.68
N PHE A 40 -5.36 -11.62 0.67
CA PHE A 40 -5.28 -12.05 -0.72
C PHE A 40 -3.94 -11.63 -1.30
N PHE A 41 -3.23 -12.58 -1.90
CA PHE A 41 -1.83 -12.40 -2.29
C PHE A 41 -1.63 -12.69 -3.77
N PHE A 42 -1.00 -11.75 -4.48
CA PHE A 42 -0.82 -11.80 -5.93
C PHE A 42 0.63 -11.47 -6.29
N THR A 43 1.36 -12.45 -6.80
CA THR A 43 2.72 -12.29 -7.31
C THR A 43 2.91 -13.06 -8.60
N ASP A 44 4.08 -12.91 -9.23
CA ASP A 44 4.41 -13.56 -10.51
C ASP A 44 4.14 -15.08 -10.52
N ASP A 45 4.27 -15.71 -9.35
CA ASP A 45 4.24 -17.15 -9.12
C ASP A 45 3.48 -17.55 -7.84
N SER A 46 2.59 -16.68 -7.32
CA SER A 46 1.74 -17.06 -6.18
C SER A 46 0.81 -18.23 -6.55
N PRO A 47 0.48 -19.11 -5.58
CA PRO A 47 -0.43 -20.22 -5.85
C PRO A 47 -1.86 -19.74 -6.11
N ASP A 48 -2.62 -20.52 -6.88
CA ASP A 48 -4.02 -20.27 -7.14
C ASP A 48 -4.86 -20.32 -5.85
N ILE A 49 -5.91 -19.51 -5.79
CA ILE A 49 -6.85 -19.47 -4.66
C ILE A 49 -8.20 -19.95 -5.17
N GLY A 50 -8.68 -21.09 -4.65
CA GLY A 50 -9.97 -21.65 -5.04
C GLY A 50 -10.07 -21.99 -6.53
N GLY A 51 -8.96 -22.44 -7.14
CA GLY A 51 -8.87 -22.74 -8.57
C GLY A 51 -8.84 -21.51 -9.48
N LYS A 52 -8.73 -20.30 -8.92
CA LYS A 52 -8.57 -19.05 -9.68
C LYS A 52 -7.13 -18.57 -9.59
N SER A 53 -6.58 -18.20 -10.74
CA SER A 53 -5.21 -17.70 -10.83
C SER A 53 -4.99 -16.42 -10.02
N THR A 54 -3.85 -16.36 -9.34
CA THR A 54 -3.37 -15.19 -8.58
C THR A 54 -2.23 -14.45 -9.28
N ARG A 55 -1.88 -14.85 -10.51
CA ARG A 55 -0.97 -14.05 -11.33
C ARG A 55 -1.56 -12.65 -11.52
N PRO A 56 -0.80 -11.57 -11.32
CA PRO A 56 -1.32 -10.20 -11.25
C PRO A 56 -1.58 -9.61 -12.65
N THR A 57 -2.34 -10.32 -13.49
CA THR A 57 -2.84 -9.81 -14.79
C THR A 57 -3.93 -8.80 -14.55
N ARG A 58 -4.19 -7.93 -15.54
CA ARG A 58 -5.30 -7.00 -15.49
C ARG A 58 -6.61 -7.73 -15.21
N ALA A 59 -6.85 -8.83 -15.92
CA ALA A 59 -8.07 -9.62 -15.77
C ALA A 59 -8.22 -10.19 -14.35
N ASN A 60 -7.15 -10.76 -13.80
CA ASN A 60 -7.18 -11.36 -12.46
C ASN A 60 -7.35 -10.30 -11.36
N LEU A 61 -6.60 -9.20 -11.41
CA LEU A 61 -6.72 -8.13 -10.42
C LEU A 61 -8.09 -7.45 -10.51
N ARG A 62 -8.60 -7.17 -11.71
CA ARG A 62 -9.96 -6.62 -11.88
C ARG A 62 -11.03 -7.56 -11.35
N ARG A 63 -10.92 -8.86 -11.62
CA ARG A 63 -11.84 -9.87 -11.06
C ARG A 63 -11.84 -9.82 -9.53
N VAL A 64 -10.69 -9.69 -8.90
CA VAL A 64 -10.58 -9.58 -7.43
C VAL A 64 -11.30 -8.33 -6.93
N PHE A 65 -11.07 -7.17 -7.54
CA PHE A 65 -11.76 -5.93 -7.15
C PHE A 65 -13.27 -5.97 -7.39
N LEU A 66 -13.73 -6.65 -8.45
CA LEU A 66 -15.15 -6.74 -8.78
C LEU A 66 -15.88 -7.81 -7.96
N GLU A 67 -15.26 -8.97 -7.70
CA GLU A 67 -15.89 -10.07 -6.98
C GLU A 67 -15.83 -9.86 -5.46
N LEU A 68 -14.65 -9.51 -4.91
CA LEU A 68 -14.49 -9.40 -3.46
C LEU A 68 -15.24 -8.21 -2.88
N PHE A 69 -15.28 -7.10 -3.61
CA PHE A 69 -15.86 -5.84 -3.13
C PHE A 69 -17.24 -5.57 -3.73
N ASN A 70 -17.94 -6.61 -4.17
CA ASN A 70 -19.31 -6.49 -4.66
C ASN A 70 -20.32 -6.21 -3.54
N GLN A 71 -20.03 -6.68 -2.33
CA GLN A 71 -20.84 -6.46 -1.14
C GLN A 71 -19.94 -6.20 0.08
N PRO A 72 -20.41 -5.44 1.09
CA PRO A 72 -19.70 -5.29 2.34
C PRO A 72 -19.49 -6.64 3.03
N PHE A 73 -18.28 -6.87 3.52
CA PHE A 73 -17.89 -8.09 4.22
C PHE A 73 -17.11 -7.82 5.51
N MET A 74 -16.86 -6.55 5.82
CA MET A 74 -16.21 -6.10 7.05
C MET A 74 -17.21 -5.34 7.92
N GLY A 75 -16.96 -5.30 9.23
CA GLY A 75 -17.77 -4.58 10.20
C GLY A 75 -17.20 -3.22 10.58
N ALA A 76 -17.98 -2.45 11.34
CA ALA A 76 -17.50 -1.23 11.99
C ALA A 76 -16.31 -1.57 12.92
N GLY A 77 -15.28 -0.74 12.90
CA GLY A 77 -14.01 -0.91 13.61
C GLY A 77 -12.94 -1.70 12.86
N ASP A 78 -13.27 -2.30 11.71
CA ASP A 78 -12.30 -3.07 10.92
C ASP A 78 -11.37 -2.18 10.10
N ASN A 79 -10.14 -2.67 9.92
CA ASN A 79 -9.14 -2.10 9.03
C ASN A 79 -8.95 -2.99 7.80
N PHE A 80 -9.07 -2.39 6.61
CA PHE A 80 -8.71 -3.01 5.34
C PHE A 80 -7.41 -2.42 4.79
N TRP A 81 -6.43 -3.26 4.45
CA TRP A 81 -5.17 -2.78 3.86
C TRP A 81 -4.99 -3.30 2.44
N PHE A 82 -4.65 -2.41 1.53
CA PHE A 82 -4.18 -2.74 0.19
C PHE A 82 -2.73 -2.30 0.04
N PHE A 83 -1.84 -3.24 -0.25
CA PHE A 83 -0.44 -2.99 -0.55
C PHE A 83 -0.15 -3.37 -2.01
N PHE A 84 0.51 -2.47 -2.73
CA PHE A 84 1.02 -2.73 -4.08
C PHE A 84 2.49 -2.32 -4.16
N SER A 85 3.35 -3.26 -4.57
CA SER A 85 4.72 -2.98 -5.01
C SER A 85 4.87 -3.36 -6.48
N GLY A 86 5.32 -2.42 -7.30
CA GLY A 86 5.34 -2.61 -8.76
C GLY A 86 5.60 -1.35 -9.58
N GLN A 87 5.19 -1.38 -10.84
CA GLN A 87 5.27 -0.27 -11.78
C GLN A 87 3.95 0.52 -11.74
N GLY A 88 4.07 1.84 -11.67
CA GLY A 88 2.96 2.78 -11.81
C GLY A 88 3.20 3.73 -12.96
N ILE A 89 2.14 4.17 -13.63
CA ILE A 89 2.22 5.15 -14.71
C ILE A 89 1.17 6.24 -14.54
N ARG A 90 1.56 7.48 -14.81
CA ARG A 90 0.63 8.60 -14.95
C ARG A 90 0.39 8.80 -16.45
N HIS A 91 -0.88 8.90 -16.84
CA HIS A 91 -1.28 9.14 -18.23
C HIS A 91 -2.56 9.97 -18.26
N ALA A 92 -2.60 11.01 -19.09
CA ALA A 92 -3.76 11.90 -19.23
C ALA A 92 -4.32 12.39 -17.87
N GLU A 93 -3.42 12.89 -17.01
CA GLU A 93 -3.70 13.35 -15.63
C GLU A 93 -4.22 12.28 -14.66
N ARG A 94 -4.23 11.01 -15.07
CA ARG A 94 -4.68 9.89 -14.24
C ARG A 94 -3.55 8.98 -13.80
N ASP A 95 -3.68 8.44 -12.60
CA ASP A 95 -2.73 7.50 -12.00
C ASP A 95 -3.19 6.05 -12.20
N TYR A 96 -2.29 5.19 -12.66
CA TYR A 96 -2.56 3.79 -12.93
C TYR A 96 -1.54 2.86 -12.25
N LEU A 97 -2.02 1.70 -11.79
CA LEU A 97 -1.20 0.54 -11.47
C LEU A 97 -0.99 -0.28 -12.74
N MET A 98 0.25 -0.69 -13.00
CA MET A 98 0.53 -1.60 -14.10
C MET A 98 0.42 -3.05 -13.62
N PRO A 99 -0.50 -3.86 -14.16
CA PRO A 99 -0.47 -5.31 -13.99
C PRO A 99 0.70 -5.92 -14.80
N LEU A 100 0.99 -7.21 -14.63
CA LEU A 100 2.14 -7.81 -15.32
C LEU A 100 2.03 -7.75 -16.85
N ASP A 101 0.81 -7.82 -17.38
CA ASP A 101 0.45 -7.75 -18.80
C ASP A 101 0.13 -6.31 -19.25
N GLY A 102 0.41 -5.32 -18.41
CA GLY A 102 0.18 -3.90 -18.71
C GLY A 102 1.11 -3.41 -19.82
N ASN A 103 0.54 -2.84 -20.87
CA ASN A 103 1.25 -2.34 -22.04
C ASN A 103 1.31 -0.80 -22.03
N PRO A 104 2.51 -0.19 -21.96
CA PRO A 104 2.64 1.28 -21.97
C PRO A 104 2.20 1.94 -23.28
N ALA A 105 1.99 1.17 -24.36
CA ALA A 105 1.42 1.66 -25.61
C ALA A 105 -0.12 1.72 -25.62
N ASP A 106 -0.78 1.10 -24.63
CA ASP A 106 -2.24 1.01 -24.52
C ASP A 106 -2.67 1.06 -23.04
N ILE A 107 -2.33 2.17 -22.38
CA ILE A 107 -2.46 2.31 -20.91
C ILE A 107 -3.92 2.22 -20.48
N GLU A 108 -4.85 2.87 -21.20
CA GLU A 108 -6.26 2.93 -20.81
C GLU A 108 -6.92 1.54 -20.78
N GLU A 109 -6.57 0.67 -21.74
CA GLU A 109 -7.15 -0.67 -21.84
C GLU A 109 -6.38 -1.74 -21.05
N THR A 110 -5.09 -1.53 -20.79
CA THR A 110 -4.22 -2.56 -20.16
C THR A 110 -3.79 -2.27 -18.73
N ALA A 111 -3.88 -1.02 -18.26
CA ALA A 111 -3.59 -0.68 -16.87
C ALA A 111 -4.86 -0.69 -15.99
N ILE A 112 -4.68 -0.47 -14.69
CA ILE A 112 -5.78 -0.35 -13.72
C ILE A 112 -5.75 1.05 -13.09
N PRO A 113 -6.77 1.89 -13.32
CA PRO A 113 -6.86 3.20 -12.69
C PRO A 113 -6.87 3.08 -11.16
N ILE A 114 -6.08 3.90 -10.46
CA ILE A 114 -6.04 3.87 -8.99
C ILE A 114 -7.38 4.31 -8.39
N ASN A 115 -8.09 5.24 -9.04
CA ASN A 115 -9.43 5.66 -8.62
C ASN A 115 -10.43 4.48 -8.65
N PHE A 116 -10.34 3.61 -9.66
CA PHE A 116 -11.15 2.39 -9.69
C PHE A 116 -10.80 1.47 -8.51
N VAL A 117 -9.53 1.35 -8.14
CA VAL A 117 -9.11 0.56 -6.98
C VAL A 117 -9.70 1.16 -5.70
N THR A 118 -9.49 2.44 -5.43
CA THR A 118 -9.98 3.11 -4.21
C THR A 118 -11.51 3.04 -4.09
N GLU A 119 -12.24 3.29 -5.17
CA GLU A 119 -13.71 3.14 -5.21
C GLU A 119 -14.16 1.74 -4.82
N ARG A 120 -13.50 0.70 -5.34
CA ARG A 120 -13.84 -0.70 -5.02
C ARG A 120 -13.48 -1.04 -3.59
N LEU A 121 -12.30 -0.66 -3.12
CA LEU A 121 -11.87 -0.95 -1.75
C LEU A 121 -12.85 -0.41 -0.71
N ARG A 122 -13.46 0.76 -0.96
CA ARG A 122 -14.45 1.37 -0.06
C ARG A 122 -15.75 0.57 0.07
N CYS A 123 -16.06 -0.31 -0.88
CA CYS A 123 -17.23 -1.17 -0.80
C CYS A 123 -17.09 -2.32 0.21
N CYS A 124 -15.90 -2.52 0.82
CA CYS A 124 -15.71 -3.60 1.80
C CYS A 124 -16.47 -3.42 3.13
N GLY A 125 -16.89 -2.20 3.46
CA GLY A 125 -17.59 -1.87 4.72
C GLY A 125 -16.69 -1.56 5.91
N ALA A 126 -15.36 -1.55 5.73
CA ALA A 126 -14.42 -1.17 6.78
C ALA A 126 -14.48 0.33 7.10
N ASP A 127 -14.30 0.69 8.37
CA ASP A 127 -14.19 2.10 8.79
C ASP A 127 -12.93 2.76 8.23
N ASN A 128 -11.86 1.96 8.10
CA ASN A 128 -10.57 2.45 7.63
C ASN A 128 -10.04 1.58 6.49
N VAL A 129 -9.86 2.22 5.35
CA VAL A 129 -9.13 1.68 4.21
C VAL A 129 -7.76 2.35 4.16
N VAL A 130 -6.70 1.54 4.21
CA VAL A 130 -5.31 1.96 4.09
C VAL A 130 -4.77 1.49 2.74
N LEU A 131 -4.43 2.43 1.88
CA LEU A 131 -3.83 2.24 0.57
C LEU A 131 -2.33 2.51 0.67
N ILE A 132 -1.50 1.51 0.40
CA ILE A 132 -0.04 1.62 0.44
C ILE A 132 0.51 1.32 -0.96
N LEU A 133 1.20 2.29 -1.55
CA LEU A 133 1.70 2.24 -2.91
C LEU A 133 3.23 2.39 -2.92
N ASP A 134 3.93 1.29 -3.15
CA ASP A 134 5.36 1.23 -3.43
C ASP A 134 5.62 1.07 -4.93
N ALA A 135 5.33 2.12 -5.70
CA ALA A 135 5.41 2.05 -7.16
C ALA A 135 6.55 2.89 -7.73
N CYS A 136 7.43 2.24 -8.51
CA CYS A 136 8.42 2.90 -9.35
C CYS A 136 7.79 3.38 -10.66
N ARG A 137 8.40 4.40 -11.29
CA ARG A 137 7.84 5.11 -12.44
C ARG A 137 8.62 4.83 -13.70
N ASN A 138 7.90 4.65 -14.80
CA ASN A 138 8.49 4.55 -16.14
C ASN A 138 8.79 5.94 -16.72
N GLN A 139 9.93 6.11 -17.39
CA GLN A 139 10.48 7.38 -17.89
C GLN A 139 9.75 7.96 -19.13
N SER A 140 8.57 7.45 -19.49
CA SER A 140 8.02 7.60 -20.85
C SER A 140 7.16 8.84 -21.10
N GLU A 141 6.85 9.68 -20.11
CA GLU A 141 6.15 10.94 -20.38
C GLU A 141 7.04 12.17 -20.17
N LYS A 142 7.04 13.03 -21.20
CA LYS A 142 7.64 14.38 -21.21
C LYS A 142 7.08 15.31 -20.10
N SER A 143 6.07 14.86 -19.36
CA SER A 143 5.41 15.56 -18.25
C SER A 143 6.17 15.47 -16.93
N GLY A 144 7.08 14.50 -16.74
CA GLY A 144 7.99 14.43 -15.58
C GLY A 144 7.36 14.17 -14.21
N GLU A 145 6.02 14.08 -14.12
CA GLU A 145 5.29 13.76 -12.89
C GLU A 145 4.84 12.30 -12.95
N GLY A 146 5.12 11.49 -11.93
CA GLY A 146 4.52 10.16 -11.83
C GLY A 146 3.36 10.08 -10.86
N ILE A 147 2.95 8.86 -10.51
CA ILE A 147 1.68 8.62 -9.83
C ILE A 147 1.60 9.25 -8.43
N GLY A 148 0.39 9.66 -8.04
CA GLY A 148 0.07 10.04 -6.67
C GLY A 148 -0.60 11.39 -6.55
N ARG A 149 -0.50 12.28 -7.55
CA ARG A 149 -1.14 13.61 -7.50
C ARG A 149 -2.67 13.51 -7.53
N GLN A 150 -3.22 12.80 -8.52
CA GLN A 150 -4.66 12.57 -8.60
C GLN A 150 -5.11 11.71 -7.41
N THR A 151 -4.37 10.63 -7.15
CA THR A 151 -4.70 9.73 -6.02
C THR A 151 -4.72 10.48 -4.69
N ALA A 152 -3.83 11.46 -4.52
CA ALA A 152 -3.80 12.33 -3.36
C ALA A 152 -5.04 13.19 -3.23
N GLU A 153 -5.45 13.86 -4.31
CA GLU A 153 -6.65 14.68 -4.34
C GLU A 153 -7.90 13.87 -4.03
N GLU A 154 -8.02 12.67 -4.59
CA GLU A 154 -9.14 11.77 -4.35
C GLU A 154 -9.14 11.19 -2.93
N ALA A 155 -7.99 10.77 -2.42
CA ALA A 155 -7.87 10.25 -1.05
C ALA A 155 -8.40 11.26 -0.02
N ARG A 156 -8.11 12.55 -0.23
CA ARG A 156 -8.62 13.64 0.62
C ARG A 156 -10.15 13.74 0.62
N GLN A 157 -10.78 13.49 -0.52
CA GLN A 157 -12.23 13.55 -0.65
C GLN A 157 -12.93 12.29 -0.12
N GLN A 158 -12.25 11.16 -0.17
CA GLN A 158 -12.84 9.84 0.03
C GLN A 158 -12.59 9.23 1.41
N GLY A 159 -11.73 9.85 2.23
CA GLY A 159 -11.39 9.34 3.56
C GLY A 159 -10.53 8.09 3.54
N VAL A 160 -9.78 7.85 2.47
CA VAL A 160 -8.82 6.73 2.38
C VAL A 160 -7.48 7.22 2.88
N ILE A 161 -6.83 6.44 3.76
CA ILE A 161 -5.46 6.75 4.17
C ILE A 161 -4.54 6.23 3.08
N SER A 162 -3.82 7.11 2.41
CA SER A 162 -2.92 6.76 1.31
C SER A 162 -1.48 7.02 1.70
N ILE A 163 -0.63 5.99 1.59
CA ILE A 163 0.79 6.01 1.93
C ILE A 163 1.57 5.75 0.63
N PHE A 164 2.38 6.71 0.21
CA PHE A 164 3.15 6.63 -1.03
C PHE A 164 4.64 6.54 -0.72
N SER A 165 5.35 5.67 -1.44
CA SER A 165 6.77 5.41 -1.21
C SER A 165 7.70 6.56 -1.59
N CYS A 166 7.29 7.42 -2.52
CA CYS A 166 8.05 8.58 -2.96
C CYS A 166 7.11 9.70 -3.43
N SER A 167 7.60 10.94 -3.46
CA SER A 167 6.84 12.08 -3.97
C SER A 167 6.53 11.94 -5.47
N PRO A 168 5.52 12.66 -6.03
CA PRO A 168 5.53 13.11 -7.45
C PRO A 168 6.95 13.57 -7.82
N GLN A 169 7.45 13.59 -9.04
CA GLN A 169 8.87 13.96 -9.33
C GLN A 169 10.03 13.12 -8.70
N GLU A 170 9.83 12.26 -7.68
CA GLU A 170 10.87 11.35 -7.13
C GLU A 170 10.64 9.87 -7.53
N TYR A 171 11.60 9.00 -7.23
CA TYR A 171 11.57 7.56 -7.52
C TYR A 171 11.53 6.73 -6.23
N SER A 172 10.91 5.55 -6.29
CA SER A 172 11.13 4.50 -5.29
C SER A 172 12.34 3.65 -5.70
N TYR A 173 13.12 3.17 -4.74
CA TYR A 173 14.37 2.46 -5.02
C TYR A 173 14.42 1.07 -4.38
N GLU A 174 14.85 0.11 -5.20
CA GLU A 174 15.25 -1.24 -4.77
C GLU A 174 16.70 -1.25 -4.28
N ILE A 175 16.93 -1.78 -3.08
CA ILE A 175 18.24 -1.83 -2.44
C ILE A 175 18.76 -3.28 -2.41
N GLU A 176 19.75 -3.56 -3.25
CA GLU A 176 20.35 -4.90 -3.38
C GLU A 176 20.83 -5.47 -2.04
N ALA A 177 21.53 -4.65 -1.24
CA ALA A 177 22.04 -5.07 0.06
C ALA A 177 20.95 -5.47 1.07
N LEU A 178 19.72 -4.98 0.88
CA LEU A 178 18.56 -5.30 1.71
C LEU A 178 17.66 -6.36 1.05
N GLN A 179 17.86 -6.64 -0.25
CA GLN A 179 16.98 -7.44 -1.09
C GLN A 179 15.49 -7.01 -1.00
N GLN A 180 15.29 -5.69 -0.95
CA GLN A 180 14.00 -5.08 -0.62
C GLN A 180 13.91 -3.65 -1.19
N GLY A 181 12.70 -3.13 -1.38
CA GLY A 181 12.47 -1.69 -1.58
C GLY A 181 12.80 -0.88 -0.33
N ALA A 182 13.48 0.27 -0.49
CA ALA A 182 13.87 1.14 0.63
C ALA A 182 12.66 1.59 1.47
N PHE A 183 11.55 1.89 0.80
CA PHE A 183 10.29 2.24 1.46
C PHE A 183 9.72 1.07 2.24
N THR A 184 9.59 -0.10 1.62
CA THR A 184 9.03 -1.27 2.30
C THR A 184 9.90 -1.67 3.51
N THR A 185 11.24 -1.51 3.43
CA THR A 185 12.12 -1.76 4.60
C THR A 185 11.75 -0.82 5.75
N ALA A 186 11.74 0.49 5.50
CA ALA A 186 11.40 1.48 6.51
C ALA A 186 9.96 1.32 7.05
N LEU A 187 9.02 0.89 6.19
CA LEU A 187 7.63 0.63 6.56
C LEU A 187 7.53 -0.51 7.56
N LEU A 188 8.18 -1.64 7.30
CA LEU A 188 8.20 -2.80 8.19
C LEU A 188 8.97 -2.51 9.49
N GLU A 189 10.10 -1.82 9.41
CA GLU A 189 10.85 -1.36 10.60
C GLU A 189 9.97 -0.45 11.47
N GLY A 190 9.29 0.52 10.85
CA GLY A 190 8.42 1.47 11.52
C GLY A 190 7.23 0.81 12.20
N LEU A 191 6.52 -0.05 11.48
CA LEU A 191 5.33 -0.74 11.99
C LEU A 191 5.66 -1.86 12.98
N GLY A 192 6.84 -2.47 12.89
CA GLY A 192 7.28 -3.57 13.74
C GLY A 192 7.95 -3.14 15.04
N ILE A 193 8.68 -4.07 15.66
CA ILE A 193 9.33 -3.88 16.97
C ILE A 193 10.36 -2.74 17.04
N GLN A 194 10.92 -2.31 15.91
CA GLN A 194 11.98 -1.30 15.84
C GLN A 194 11.42 0.11 16.01
N GLY A 195 10.42 0.50 15.21
CA GLY A 195 9.77 1.80 15.31
C GLY A 195 8.56 1.81 16.26
N LYS A 196 7.87 0.68 16.38
CA LYS A 196 6.62 0.51 17.16
C LYS A 196 5.59 1.60 16.83
N CYS A 197 5.55 2.08 15.59
CA CYS A 197 4.68 3.15 15.15
C CYS A 197 3.24 2.67 15.15
N ALA A 198 2.54 2.92 16.26
CA ALA A 198 1.17 2.47 16.45
C ALA A 198 0.17 3.26 15.59
N THR A 199 0.46 4.53 15.28
CA THR A 199 -0.45 5.44 14.58
C THR A 199 0.10 5.88 13.23
N VAL A 200 -0.80 6.39 12.37
CA VAL A 200 -0.45 6.98 11.08
C VAL A 200 0.54 8.14 11.22
N GLU A 201 0.35 9.01 12.22
CA GLU A 201 1.26 10.13 12.50
C GLU A 201 2.67 9.66 12.84
N ARG A 202 2.80 8.70 13.76
CA ARG A 202 4.11 8.15 14.17
C ARG A 202 4.80 7.46 13.01
N LEU A 203 4.03 6.75 12.18
CA LEU A 203 4.54 6.12 10.97
C LEU A 203 5.03 7.18 9.96
N ASN A 204 4.27 8.26 9.76
CA ASN A 204 4.67 9.35 8.88
C ASN A 204 6.00 9.96 9.30
N GLN A 205 6.17 10.26 10.59
CA GLN A 205 7.42 10.80 11.14
C GLN A 205 8.59 9.83 10.93
N TYR A 206 8.38 8.53 11.18
CA TYR A 206 9.40 7.51 11.00
C TYR A 206 9.85 7.40 9.54
N LEU A 207 8.89 7.30 8.61
CA LEU A 207 9.16 7.15 7.18
C LEU A 207 9.89 8.36 6.60
N ASN A 208 9.52 9.58 6.99
CA ASN A 208 10.18 10.82 6.55
C ASN A 208 11.64 10.93 6.99
N LEU A 209 12.08 10.17 7.99
CA LEU A 209 13.47 10.10 8.41
C LEU A 209 14.18 8.90 7.79
N ARG A 210 13.57 7.72 7.89
CA ARG A 210 14.24 6.45 7.60
C ARG A 210 14.38 6.18 6.10
N VAL A 211 13.39 6.54 5.27
CA VAL A 211 13.48 6.31 3.83
C VAL A 211 14.59 7.16 3.19
N PRO A 212 14.69 8.48 3.44
CA PRO A 212 15.80 9.28 2.93
C PRO A 212 17.18 8.80 3.43
N GLU A 213 17.25 8.29 4.66
CA GLU A 213 18.48 7.74 5.23
C GLU A 213 18.98 6.52 4.43
N ILE A 214 18.11 5.51 4.25
CA ILE A 214 18.43 4.28 3.49
C ILE A 214 18.84 4.66 2.05
N VAL A 215 18.05 5.48 1.38
CA VAL A 215 18.31 5.83 -0.03
C VAL A 215 19.61 6.64 -0.18
N ARG A 216 19.92 7.54 0.75
CA ARG A 216 21.19 8.27 0.73
C ARG A 216 22.38 7.33 0.89
N GLN A 217 22.29 6.37 1.81
CA GLN A 217 23.37 5.40 2.09
C GLN A 217 23.65 4.47 0.91
N HIS A 218 22.62 4.07 0.15
CA HIS A 218 22.75 3.02 -0.87
C HIS A 218 22.69 3.49 -2.32
N LYS A 219 22.04 4.62 -2.61
CA LYS A 219 21.82 5.14 -3.97
C LYS A 219 22.37 6.54 -4.18
N ASN A 220 22.73 7.26 -3.11
CA ASN A 220 23.06 8.68 -3.14
C ASN A 220 22.00 9.52 -3.88
N ALA A 221 20.73 9.20 -3.66
CA ALA A 221 19.57 9.79 -4.33
C ALA A 221 18.55 10.33 -3.31
N ARG A 222 17.43 10.86 -3.80
CA ARG A 222 16.30 11.34 -2.97
C ARG A 222 15.09 10.44 -3.14
N GLN A 223 14.49 10.08 -2.02
CA GLN A 223 13.19 9.44 -1.95
C GLN A 223 12.49 9.91 -0.68
N THR A 224 11.37 10.60 -0.86
CA THR A 224 10.61 11.27 0.19
C THR A 224 9.21 10.68 0.20
N PRO A 225 8.89 9.79 1.14
CA PRO A 225 7.55 9.21 1.24
C PRO A 225 6.58 10.27 1.74
N TYR A 226 5.29 10.08 1.49
CA TYR A 226 4.26 10.95 2.06
C TYR A 226 2.98 10.18 2.34
N ILE A 227 2.24 10.68 3.34
CA ILE A 227 0.97 10.11 3.78
C ILE A 227 -0.13 11.16 3.63
N ILE A 228 -1.29 10.70 3.19
CA ILE A 228 -2.53 11.47 3.16
C ILE A 228 -3.51 10.78 4.10
N ALA A 229 -3.86 11.48 5.16
CA ALA A 229 -4.78 11.03 6.19
C ALA A 229 -5.79 12.14 6.46
N GLU A 230 -6.76 12.29 5.55
CA GLU A 230 -7.86 13.23 5.69
C GLU A 230 -9.17 12.48 6.01
N PRO A 231 -10.05 13.04 6.85
CA PRO A 231 -9.82 14.22 7.69
C PRO A 231 -8.66 14.01 8.69
N VAL A 232 -8.05 15.11 9.18
CA VAL A 232 -6.86 15.10 10.05
C VAL A 232 -6.94 14.12 11.22
N ASN A 233 -8.12 13.86 11.78
CA ASN A 233 -8.30 12.88 12.86
C ASN A 233 -7.85 11.44 12.47
N LYS A 234 -7.80 11.11 11.18
CA LYS A 234 -7.24 9.85 10.67
C LYS A 234 -5.73 9.72 10.89
N SER A 235 -5.01 10.81 11.18
CA SER A 235 -3.59 10.75 11.58
C SER A 235 -3.38 9.98 12.89
N HIS A 236 -4.39 9.96 13.77
CA HIS A 236 -4.38 9.23 15.03
C HIS A 236 -4.97 7.82 14.90
N LEU A 237 -5.27 7.34 13.67
CA LEU A 237 -5.72 5.97 13.48
C LEU A 237 -4.64 5.00 13.96
N ILE A 238 -5.04 4.06 14.83
CA ILE A 238 -4.20 2.96 15.27
C ILE A 238 -4.09 1.92 14.15
N LEU A 239 -2.89 1.83 13.58
CA LEU A 239 -2.50 0.86 12.56
C LEU A 239 -2.12 -0.49 13.19
N VAL A 240 -1.43 -0.46 14.34
CA VAL A 240 -0.89 -1.66 14.99
C VAL A 240 -1.23 -1.65 16.49
N PRO A 241 -2.37 -2.25 16.91
CA PRO A 241 -2.87 -2.15 18.29
C PRO A 241 -1.89 -2.58 19.37
N ARG A 242 -1.08 -3.61 19.14
CA ARG A 242 -0.09 -4.11 20.13
C ARG A 242 0.94 -3.06 20.57
N TYR A 243 1.17 -2.02 19.76
CA TYR A 243 2.10 -0.94 20.07
C TYR A 243 1.40 0.34 20.54
N ALA A 244 0.06 0.35 20.55
CA ALA A 244 -0.72 1.48 20.99
C ALA A 244 -0.63 1.65 22.52
N THR A 245 -0.45 2.89 22.93
CA THR A 245 -0.45 3.34 24.31
C THR A 245 -1.69 4.19 24.58
N LEU A 246 -1.98 4.47 25.85
CA LEU A 246 -3.11 5.35 26.21
C LEU A 246 -2.96 6.77 25.61
N ALA A 247 -1.74 7.21 25.31
CA ALA A 247 -1.48 8.49 24.67
C ALA A 247 -1.82 8.49 23.16
N ASP A 248 -1.89 7.32 22.53
CA ASP A 248 -2.23 7.18 21.11
C ASP A 248 -3.76 7.17 20.88
N VAL A 249 -4.55 7.06 21.95
CA VAL A 249 -6.01 6.98 21.89
C VAL A 249 -6.61 8.39 21.90
N SER A 250 -7.12 8.81 20.74
CA SER A 250 -7.64 10.17 20.55
C SER A 250 -9.15 10.32 20.80
N THR A 251 -9.88 9.20 20.93
CA THR A 251 -11.34 9.21 21.12
C THR A 251 -11.81 8.18 22.15
N PRO A 252 -12.96 8.42 22.84
CA PRO A 252 -13.54 7.45 23.79
C PRO A 252 -13.88 6.09 23.15
N GLU A 253 -14.30 6.09 21.88
CA GLU A 253 -14.64 4.87 21.13
C GLU A 253 -13.39 4.03 20.84
N GLN A 254 -12.28 4.67 20.47
CA GLN A 254 -10.98 4.00 20.33
C GLN A 254 -10.48 3.45 21.67
N LEU A 255 -10.74 4.16 22.78
CA LEU A 255 -10.37 3.70 24.11
C LEU A 255 -11.14 2.44 24.49
N GLU A 256 -12.45 2.42 24.24
CA GLU A 256 -13.30 1.28 24.55
C GLU A 256 -12.94 0.06 23.68
N ALA A 257 -12.67 0.28 22.39
CA ALA A 257 -12.20 -0.77 21.48
C ALA A 257 -10.84 -1.36 21.90
N GLU A 258 -9.89 -0.51 22.30
CA GLU A 258 -8.56 -0.92 22.75
C GLU A 258 -8.61 -1.66 24.09
N LEU A 259 -9.44 -1.19 25.05
CA LEU A 259 -9.68 -1.88 26.32
C LEU A 259 -10.30 -3.26 26.11
N ARG A 260 -11.26 -3.40 25.19
CA ARG A 260 -11.86 -4.71 24.84
C ARG A 260 -10.83 -5.68 24.26
N LYS A 261 -9.92 -5.20 23.39
CA LYS A 261 -8.86 -6.04 22.82
C LYS A 261 -7.86 -6.52 23.87
N ARG A 262 -7.47 -5.66 24.81
CA ARG A 262 -6.57 -6.02 25.93
C ARG A 262 -7.18 -7.00 26.93
N LEU A 263 -8.50 -7.01 27.08
CA LEU A 263 -9.22 -7.96 27.93
C LEU A 263 -9.40 -9.34 27.27
N ALA A 264 -9.20 -9.44 25.95
CA ALA A 264 -9.33 -10.68 25.17
C ALA A 264 -7.98 -11.37 24.90
N SER A 265 -6.86 -10.75 25.28
CA SER A 265 -5.47 -11.24 25.15
C SER A 265 -4.91 -11.71 26.49
#